data_AF-A0A0G1KFS6-F1
#
_entry.id   AF-A0A0G1KFS6-F1
#
_cell.length_a   1.000
_cell.length_b   1.000
_cell.length_c   1.000
_cell.angle_alpha   90.00
_cell.angle_beta   90.00
_cell.angle_gamma   90.00
#
_symmetry.space_group_name_H-M   'P 1'
#
loop_
_entity.id
_entity.type
_entity.pdbx_description
1 polymer ?
#
loop_
_entity_poly.entity_id
_entity_poly.type
_entity_poly.pdbx_seq_one_letter_code
_entity_poly.pdbx_strand_id
1 'polypeptide(L)'
;MKKSSEAKKLRVAQVAPLWYKVPPNGYGGTELIVSQLTEEMVRRGHKVTLFASGDSKTKAKLVSVSKRNLFESRVPWMHDSYNIVNLIEAFSRARDFDIIHTHIDLYDQLFRARCATPSIATLHNPFWPMPDDPKKISAGLPITAGFCFTTGSRACLTRE
;
A
#
# COMPACT_ATOMS: atom_id res chain seq x y z
N MET A 1 5.84 30.73 18.63
CA MET A 1 5.21 29.79 17.67
C MET A 1 6.17 29.57 16.51
N LYS A 2 6.76 28.37 16.36
CA LYS A 2 7.60 28.07 15.19
C LYS A 2 6.68 28.06 13.96
N LYS A 3 6.91 28.94 12.98
CA LYS A 3 6.29 28.84 11.66
C LYS A 3 6.49 27.41 11.17
N SER A 4 5.41 26.70 10.83
CA SER A 4 5.54 25.42 10.15
C SER A 4 6.38 25.68 8.91
N SER A 5 7.58 25.10 8.84
CA SER A 5 8.36 25.08 7.61
C SER A 5 7.42 24.59 6.51
N GLU A 6 7.25 25.39 5.46
CA GLU A 6 6.41 25.00 4.33
C GLU A 6 6.87 23.61 3.87
N ALA A 7 6.02 22.60 4.00
CA ALA A 7 6.42 21.23 3.76
C ALA A 7 6.89 21.09 2.30
N LYS A 8 8.14 20.63 2.12
CA LYS A 8 8.76 20.45 0.80
C LYS A 8 7.82 19.66 -0.11
N LYS A 9 7.53 20.19 -1.31
CA LYS A 9 6.78 19.45 -2.33
C LYS A 9 7.64 18.31 -2.85
N LEU A 10 7.06 17.10 -2.87
CA LEU A 10 7.76 15.86 -3.20
C LEU A 10 7.31 15.33 -4.55
N ARG A 11 8.19 14.57 -5.19
CA ARG A 11 7.89 13.68 -6.32
C ARG A 11 7.61 12.28 -5.77
N VAL A 12 6.37 11.84 -5.84
CA VAL A 12 5.90 10.60 -5.21
C VAL A 12 5.48 9.61 -6.27
N ALA A 13 6.03 8.39 -6.23
CA ALA A 13 5.46 7.25 -6.94
C ALA A 13 4.47 6.53 -6.02
N GLN A 14 3.22 6.42 -6.44
CA GLN A 14 2.19 5.58 -5.82
C GLN A 14 2.03 4.32 -6.66
N VAL A 15 2.27 3.15 -6.09
CA VAL A 15 2.21 1.87 -6.81
C VAL A 15 1.05 1.04 -6.26
N ALA A 16 -0.03 0.99 -7.04
CA ALA A 16 -1.24 0.24 -6.72
C ALA A 16 -1.14 -1.21 -7.23
N PRO A 17 -1.84 -2.17 -6.59
CA PRO A 17 -2.19 -3.42 -7.25
C PRO A 17 -2.97 -3.17 -8.54
N LEU A 18 -2.84 -4.08 -9.50
CA LEU A 18 -3.54 -4.01 -10.78
C LEU A 18 -4.87 -4.77 -10.79
N TRP A 19 -5.26 -5.40 -9.67
CA TRP A 19 -6.45 -6.24 -9.58
C TRP A 19 -7.73 -5.47 -9.87
N TYR A 20 -7.88 -4.32 -9.24
CA TYR A 20 -8.95 -3.37 -9.53
C TYR A 20 -8.36 -2.05 -10.05
N LYS A 21 -9.19 -1.28 -10.74
CA LYS A 21 -8.83 0.07 -11.15
C LYS A 21 -8.88 1.03 -9.95
N VAL A 22 -8.19 2.15 -10.08
CA VAL A 22 -8.12 3.21 -9.06
C VAL A 22 -8.82 4.47 -9.57
N PRO A 23 -9.87 5.00 -8.90
CA PRO A 23 -10.64 4.37 -7.82
C PRO A 23 -11.46 3.17 -8.31
N PRO A 24 -11.79 2.22 -7.41
CA PRO A 24 -12.62 1.07 -7.74
C PRO A 24 -14.09 1.48 -7.96
N ASN A 25 -14.82 0.70 -8.76
CA ASN A 25 -16.28 0.85 -8.91
C ASN A 25 -17.08 0.13 -7.80
N GLY A 26 -16.45 -0.80 -7.09
CA GLY A 26 -17.09 -1.68 -6.12
C GLY A 26 -16.04 -2.23 -5.14
N TYR A 27 -15.80 -3.54 -5.17
CA TYR A 27 -14.72 -4.13 -4.38
C TYR A 27 -13.35 -3.56 -4.80
N GLY A 28 -12.45 -3.40 -3.82
CA GLY A 28 -11.12 -2.78 -3.99
C GLY A 28 -10.73 -1.90 -2.81
N GLY A 29 -10.63 -2.47 -1.61
CA GLY A 29 -10.30 -1.70 -0.39
C GLY A 29 -8.95 -1.01 -0.50
N THR A 30 -7.93 -1.72 -0.97
CA THR A 30 -6.59 -1.20 -1.22
C THR A 30 -6.62 -0.06 -2.24
N GLU A 31 -7.26 -0.26 -3.38
CA GLU A 31 -7.35 0.71 -4.47
C GLU A 31 -8.10 1.99 -4.05
N LEU A 32 -9.09 1.87 -3.17
CA LEU A 32 -9.78 3.02 -2.59
C LEU A 32 -8.82 3.87 -1.74
N ILE A 33 -8.03 3.24 -0.86
CA ILE A 33 -7.03 3.92 -0.05
C ILE A 33 -5.97 4.59 -0.93
N VAL A 34 -5.45 3.87 -1.93
CA VAL A 34 -4.48 4.43 -2.89
C VAL A 34 -5.07 5.64 -3.61
N SER A 35 -6.34 5.57 -4.05
CA SER A 35 -7.01 6.70 -4.69
C SER A 35 -7.08 7.91 -3.77
N GLN A 36 -7.55 7.74 -2.54
CA GLN A 36 -7.71 8.85 -1.59
C GLN A 36 -6.37 9.51 -1.27
N LEU A 37 -5.34 8.69 -1.01
CA LEU A 37 -4.00 9.18 -0.73
C LEU A 37 -3.40 9.92 -1.92
N THR A 38 -3.51 9.34 -3.13
CA THR A 38 -3.03 9.93 -4.39
C THR A 38 -3.64 11.29 -4.63
N GLU A 39 -4.98 11.38 -4.60
CA GLU A 39 -5.69 12.62 -4.88
C GLU A 39 -5.41 13.70 -3.83
N GLU A 40 -5.28 13.31 -2.56
CA GLU A 40 -4.97 14.24 -1.48
C GLU A 40 -3.53 14.77 -1.57
N MET A 41 -2.55 13.93 -1.94
CA MET A 41 -1.18 14.39 -2.19
C MET A 41 -1.11 15.35 -3.38
N VAL A 42 -1.84 15.07 -4.47
CA VAL A 42 -1.96 15.99 -5.60
C VAL A 42 -2.58 17.31 -5.14
N ARG A 43 -3.68 17.27 -4.38
CA ARG A 43 -4.35 18.46 -3.83
C ARG A 43 -3.43 19.30 -2.96
N ARG A 44 -2.51 18.68 -2.22
CA ARG A 44 -1.48 19.34 -1.41
C ARG A 44 -0.28 19.86 -2.21
N GLY A 45 -0.24 19.64 -3.53
CA GLY A 45 0.76 20.16 -4.44
C GLY A 45 1.99 19.27 -4.63
N HIS A 46 1.93 17.99 -4.23
CA HIS A 46 2.98 17.03 -4.56
C HIS A 46 2.87 16.61 -6.04
N LYS A 47 4.01 16.29 -6.66
CA LYS A 47 4.05 15.73 -8.02
C LYS A 47 3.90 14.22 -7.92
N VAL A 48 2.68 13.72 -8.10
CA VAL A 48 2.39 12.30 -7.94
C VAL A 48 2.34 11.59 -9.29
N THR A 49 2.98 10.43 -9.38
CA THR A 49 2.78 9.46 -10.46
C THR A 49 2.14 8.21 -9.87
N LEU A 50 0.98 7.83 -10.39
CA LEU A 50 0.26 6.62 -10.03
C LEU A 50 0.61 5.51 -11.04
N PHE A 51 1.14 4.41 -10.54
CA PHE A 51 1.36 3.16 -11.27
C PHE A 51 0.19 2.23 -10.97
N ALA A 52 -0.78 2.17 -11.88
CA ALA A 52 -2.03 1.42 -11.72
C ALA A 52 -2.52 0.89 -13.08
N SER A 53 -3.68 0.23 -13.12
CA SER A 53 -4.28 -0.22 -14.38
C SER A 53 -4.68 0.96 -15.27
N GLY A 54 -4.63 0.80 -16.60
CA GLY A 54 -4.81 1.88 -17.56
C GLY A 54 -6.23 2.48 -17.62
N ASP A 55 -7.20 1.77 -17.06
CA ASP A 55 -8.60 2.20 -16.87
C ASP A 55 -8.84 2.96 -15.56
N SER A 56 -7.78 3.23 -14.80
CA SER A 56 -7.79 4.08 -13.59
C SER A 56 -8.03 5.55 -13.95
N LYS A 57 -8.67 6.29 -13.03
CA LYS A 57 -8.96 7.73 -13.17
C LYS A 57 -8.34 8.48 -12.00
N THR A 58 -7.40 9.37 -12.29
CA THR A 58 -6.68 10.15 -11.27
C THR A 58 -6.28 11.51 -11.81
N LYS A 59 -6.06 12.49 -10.92
CA LYS A 59 -5.40 13.77 -11.26
C LYS A 59 -3.87 13.66 -11.31
N ALA A 60 -3.30 12.59 -10.78
CA ALA A 60 -1.88 12.29 -10.87
C ALA A 60 -1.48 11.89 -12.31
N LYS A 61 -0.18 11.84 -12.58
CA LYS A 61 0.30 11.20 -13.81
C LYS A 61 0.06 9.70 -13.73
N LEU A 62 -0.74 9.13 -14.63
CA LEU A 62 -0.96 7.69 -14.70
C LEU A 62 0.13 7.03 -15.57
N VAL A 63 0.77 5.99 -15.04
CA VAL A 63 1.63 5.05 -15.76
C VAL A 63 1.01 3.66 -15.61
N SER A 64 0.98 2.90 -16.70
CA SER A 64 0.35 1.58 -16.69
C SER A 64 1.07 0.57 -17.56
N VAL A 65 1.12 -0.67 -17.07
CA VAL A 65 1.63 -1.85 -17.77
C VAL A 65 0.49 -2.74 -18.30
N SER A 66 -0.77 -2.41 -18.02
CA SER A 66 -1.95 -3.12 -18.51
C SER A 66 -3.07 -2.15 -18.88
N LYS A 67 -3.74 -2.36 -20.02
CA LYS A 67 -4.82 -1.47 -20.48
C LYS A 67 -6.04 -1.46 -19.55
N ARG A 68 -6.33 -2.57 -18.89
CA ARG A 68 -7.46 -2.74 -17.96
C ARG A 68 -7.01 -3.43 -16.68
N ASN A 69 -7.81 -3.32 -15.63
CA ASN A 69 -7.59 -4.06 -14.40
C ASN A 69 -7.63 -5.59 -14.64
N LEU A 70 -6.90 -6.34 -13.82
CA LEU A 70 -6.70 -7.77 -14.00
C LEU A 70 -7.99 -8.56 -13.75
N PHE A 71 -8.84 -8.09 -12.84
CA PHE A 71 -10.12 -8.72 -12.53
C PHE A 71 -11.06 -8.73 -13.74
N GLU A 72 -11.32 -7.57 -14.35
CA GLU A 72 -12.14 -7.46 -15.57
C GLU A 72 -11.47 -8.14 -16.77
N SER A 73 -10.14 -8.23 -16.77
CA SER A 73 -9.38 -8.96 -17.79
C SER A 73 -9.37 -10.47 -17.58
N ARG A 74 -10.05 -10.98 -16.54
CA ARG A 74 -10.16 -12.41 -16.19
C ARG A 74 -8.81 -13.11 -16.01
N VAL A 75 -7.80 -12.38 -15.53
CA VAL A 75 -6.51 -12.96 -15.17
C VAL A 75 -6.69 -13.80 -13.90
N PRO A 76 -6.20 -15.06 -13.85
CA PRO A 76 -6.27 -15.86 -12.63
C PRO A 76 -5.54 -15.18 -11.46
N TRP A 77 -6.14 -15.20 -10.26
CA TRP A 77 -5.55 -14.59 -9.06
C TRP A 77 -4.12 -15.04 -8.74
N MET A 78 -3.76 -16.28 -9.12
CA MET A 78 -2.42 -16.81 -8.94
C MET A 78 -1.37 -16.22 -9.90
N HIS A 79 -1.79 -15.52 -10.95
CA HIS A 79 -0.90 -14.91 -11.95
C HIS A 79 -0.55 -13.47 -11.57
N ASP A 80 0.20 -13.34 -10.48
CA ASP A 80 0.58 -12.05 -9.89
C ASP A 80 1.78 -11.36 -10.60
N SER A 81 2.27 -11.95 -11.69
CA SER A 81 3.40 -11.43 -12.47
C SER A 81 3.16 -10.01 -12.99
N TYR A 82 1.91 -9.62 -13.24
CA TYR A 82 1.56 -8.27 -13.68
C TYR A 82 1.89 -7.22 -12.62
N ASN A 83 1.68 -7.53 -11.34
CA ASN A 83 2.05 -6.64 -10.24
C ASN A 83 3.57 -6.54 -10.09
N ILE A 84 4.31 -7.63 -10.33
CA ILE A 84 5.77 -7.61 -10.39
C ILE A 84 6.26 -6.73 -11.55
N VAL A 85 5.63 -6.83 -12.73
CA VAL A 85 5.95 -5.95 -13.88
C VAL A 85 5.64 -4.49 -13.56
N ASN A 86 4.56 -4.21 -12.83
CA ASN A 86 4.25 -2.86 -12.35
C ASN A 86 5.32 -2.31 -11.40
N LEU A 87 5.84 -3.15 -10.50
CA LEU A 87 6.97 -2.81 -9.62
C LEU A 87 8.25 -2.57 -10.42
N ILE A 88 8.59 -3.43 -11.36
CA ILE A 88 9.75 -3.25 -12.26
C ILE A 88 9.65 -1.89 -12.95
N GLU A 89 8.47 -1.55 -13.48
CA GLU A 89 8.23 -0.28 -14.15
C GLU A 89 8.44 0.93 -13.21
N ALA A 90 7.90 0.89 -11.99
CA ALA A 90 8.08 1.94 -11.00
C ALA A 90 9.54 2.09 -10.54
N PHE A 91 10.21 0.98 -10.22
CA PHE A 91 11.58 0.98 -9.72
C PHE A 91 12.62 1.24 -10.82
N SER A 92 12.36 0.92 -12.08
CA SER A 92 13.22 1.32 -13.21
C SER A 92 13.36 2.84 -13.34
N ARG A 93 12.34 3.57 -12.88
CA ARG A 93 12.26 5.04 -12.86
C ARG A 93 12.54 5.63 -11.47
N ALA A 94 13.10 4.85 -10.54
CA ALA A 94 13.21 5.25 -9.13
C ALA A 94 13.89 6.62 -8.90
N ARG A 95 14.84 7.02 -9.76
CA ARG A 95 15.56 8.30 -9.66
C ARG A 95 14.68 9.52 -9.95
N ASP A 96 13.51 9.32 -10.56
CA ASP A 96 12.54 10.38 -10.85
C ASP A 96 11.74 10.80 -9.60
N PHE A 97 11.82 10.01 -8.52
CA PHE A 97 11.01 10.16 -7.32
C PHE A 97 11.86 10.46 -6.10
N ASP A 98 11.29 11.23 -5.17
CA ASP A 98 11.85 11.43 -3.84
C ASP A 98 11.43 10.29 -2.90
N ILE A 99 10.27 9.68 -3.14
CA ILE A 99 9.78 8.51 -2.41
C ILE A 99 8.89 7.62 -3.30
N ILE A 100 9.02 6.30 -3.13
CA ILE A 100 8.15 5.29 -3.74
C ILE A 100 7.28 4.65 -2.66
N HIS A 101 5.96 4.74 -2.79
CA HIS A 101 5.00 4.12 -1.88
C HIS A 101 4.27 2.98 -2.58
N THR A 102 4.47 1.77 -2.10
CA THR A 102 3.94 0.53 -2.66
C THR A 102 2.78 -0.03 -1.83
N HIS A 103 1.81 -0.62 -2.53
CA HIS A 103 0.63 -1.25 -1.95
C HIS A 103 0.47 -2.70 -2.45
N ILE A 104 1.55 -3.31 -2.96
CA ILE A 104 1.59 -4.67 -3.55
C ILE A 104 2.29 -5.63 -2.58
N ASP A 105 1.92 -5.54 -1.31
CA ASP A 105 2.42 -6.37 -0.21
C ASP A 105 3.94 -6.60 -0.24
N LEU A 106 4.42 -7.85 -0.24
CA LEU A 106 5.83 -8.19 0.00
C LEU A 106 6.75 -8.15 -1.23
N TYR A 107 6.22 -8.00 -2.43
CA TYR A 107 7.03 -8.10 -3.64
C TYR A 107 8.00 -6.94 -3.79
N ASP A 108 7.68 -5.77 -3.22
CA ASP A 108 8.53 -4.60 -3.35
C ASP A 108 9.85 -4.73 -2.58
N GLN A 109 9.88 -5.55 -1.51
CA GLN A 109 11.04 -5.79 -0.65
C GLN A 109 12.31 -6.16 -1.44
N LEU A 110 12.15 -6.96 -2.51
CA LEU A 110 13.25 -7.37 -3.40
C LEU A 110 13.87 -6.18 -4.14
N PHE A 111 13.05 -5.19 -4.53
CA PHE A 111 13.50 -4.00 -5.24
C PHE A 111 14.15 -2.99 -4.28
N ARG A 112 13.59 -2.84 -3.08
CA ARG A 112 14.09 -1.92 -2.05
C ARG A 112 15.53 -2.22 -1.65
N ALA A 113 15.87 -3.50 -1.51
CA ALA A 113 17.22 -3.93 -1.12
C ALA A 113 18.33 -3.44 -2.07
N ARG A 114 17.97 -3.05 -3.30
CA ARG A 114 18.91 -2.59 -4.34
C ARG A 114 18.59 -1.19 -4.86
N CYS A 115 17.64 -0.47 -4.25
CA CYS A 115 17.22 0.86 -4.67
C CYS A 115 17.64 1.92 -3.66
N ALA A 116 18.33 2.97 -4.12
CA ALA A 116 18.73 4.09 -3.26
C ALA A 116 17.58 5.07 -2.96
N THR A 117 16.53 5.09 -3.80
CA THR A 117 15.37 5.94 -3.57
C THR A 117 14.59 5.44 -2.35
N PRO A 118 14.30 6.31 -1.37
CA PRO A 118 13.47 5.94 -0.23
C PRO A 118 12.15 5.34 -0.68
N SER A 119 11.74 4.28 0.00
CA SER A 119 10.50 3.60 -0.30
C SER A 119 9.74 3.26 0.97
N ILE A 120 8.44 3.10 0.88
CA ILE A 120 7.55 2.66 1.96
C ILE A 120 6.52 1.69 1.39
N ALA A 121 6.23 0.63 2.13
CA ALA A 121 5.19 -0.34 1.78
C ALA A 121 4.05 -0.21 2.79
N THR A 122 2.81 -0.23 2.31
CA THR A 122 1.64 -0.48 3.15
C THR A 122 1.14 -1.87 2.83
N LEU A 123 1.24 -2.78 3.81
CA LEU A 123 0.68 -4.13 3.73
C LEU A 123 -0.82 -4.04 3.99
N HIS A 124 -1.62 -4.51 3.04
CA HIS A 124 -3.09 -4.55 3.19
C HIS A 124 -3.57 -5.93 3.63
N ASN A 125 -2.73 -6.94 3.41
CA ASN A 125 -3.00 -8.33 3.78
C ASN A 125 -2.12 -8.76 4.97
N PRO A 126 -2.58 -9.76 5.76
CA PRO A 126 -1.76 -10.35 6.81
C PRO A 126 -0.43 -10.87 6.27
N PHE A 127 0.67 -10.57 6.98
CA PHE A 127 2.02 -11.00 6.61
C PHE A 127 2.23 -12.52 6.76
N TRP A 128 1.52 -13.14 7.71
CA TRP A 128 1.51 -14.59 7.92
C TRP A 128 0.14 -15.15 7.58
N PRO A 129 0.05 -16.41 7.09
CA PRO A 129 -1.23 -17.08 6.96
C PRO A 129 -1.86 -17.11 8.35
N MET A 130 -2.97 -16.38 8.50
CA MET A 130 -3.84 -16.59 9.64
C MET A 130 -4.37 -18.02 9.48
N PRO A 131 -4.21 -18.89 10.49
CA PRO A 131 -4.85 -20.19 10.45
C PRO A 131 -6.35 -19.99 10.22
N ASP A 132 -6.97 -20.85 9.42
CA ASP A 132 -8.43 -20.80 9.18
C ASP A 132 -9.25 -20.86 10.49
N ASP A 133 -8.63 -21.31 11.58
CA ASP A 133 -9.18 -21.37 12.92
C ASP A 133 -8.43 -20.42 13.89
N PRO A 134 -9.07 -19.32 14.35
CA PRO A 134 -8.48 -18.41 15.34
C PRO A 134 -8.15 -19.08 16.69
N LYS A 135 -8.70 -20.26 17.00
CA LYS A 135 -8.39 -21.00 18.24
C LYS A 135 -7.03 -21.70 18.21
N LYS A 136 -6.38 -21.83 17.05
CA LYS A 136 -5.03 -22.41 16.93
C LYS A 136 -3.91 -21.43 17.27
N ILE A 137 -4.26 -20.16 17.55
CA ILE A 137 -3.30 -19.09 17.89
C ILE A 137 -2.68 -19.28 19.29
N SER A 138 -3.34 -20.01 20.20
CA SER A 138 -2.89 -20.17 21.59
C SER A 138 -2.00 -21.38 21.87
N ALA A 139 -1.75 -22.26 20.89
CA ALA A 139 -1.20 -23.59 21.17
C ALA A 139 0.31 -23.79 20.88
N GLY A 140 1.08 -22.78 20.47
CA GLY A 140 2.45 -23.12 20.02
C GLY A 140 3.52 -22.04 19.86
N LEU A 141 3.31 -20.77 20.19
CA LEU A 141 4.42 -19.80 20.19
C LEU A 141 4.42 -18.90 21.43
N PRO A 142 5.56 -18.77 22.14
CA PRO A 142 5.71 -17.79 23.20
C PRO A 142 6.04 -16.45 22.53
N ILE A 143 5.05 -15.76 21.98
CA ILE A 143 5.22 -14.37 21.55
C ILE A 143 4.08 -13.54 22.13
N THR A 144 4.39 -12.87 23.23
CA THR A 144 3.82 -11.60 23.64
C THR A 144 3.92 -10.60 22.48
N ALA A 145 2.94 -10.61 21.57
CA ALA A 145 2.67 -9.50 20.67
C ALA A 145 1.45 -8.76 21.22
N GLY A 146 1.69 -7.89 22.20
CA GLY A 146 0.73 -6.88 22.59
C GLY A 146 0.60 -5.85 21.48
N PHE A 147 -0.61 -5.70 20.95
CA PHE A 147 -1.22 -4.41 20.64
C PHE A 147 -2.72 -4.56 20.84
N CYS A 148 -3.11 -4.60 22.11
CA CYS A 148 -4.49 -4.37 22.53
C CYS A 148 -4.63 -2.85 22.74
N PHE A 149 -5.37 -2.17 21.86
CA PHE A 149 -5.90 -0.85 22.20
C PHE A 149 -7.09 -1.04 23.14
N THR A 150 -6.82 -1.27 24.43
CA THR A 150 -7.79 -0.93 25.46
C THR A 150 -7.65 0.55 25.76
N THR A 151 -8.63 1.33 25.35
CA THR A 151 -8.87 2.66 25.89
C THR A 151 -9.08 2.51 27.40
N GLY A 152 -8.17 3.08 28.18
CA GLY A 152 -8.14 2.93 29.64
C GLY A 152 -9.28 3.66 30.35
N SER A 153 -9.80 3.02 31.39
CA SER A 153 -10.39 3.58 32.62
C SER A 153 -11.22 2.47 33.28
N ARG A 154 -10.96 1.91 34.46
CA ARG A 154 -10.09 2.23 35.60
C ARG A 154 -9.80 0.93 36.36
N ALA A 155 -8.68 0.93 37.05
CA ALA A 155 -8.35 -0.02 38.09
C ALA A 155 -9.37 0.01 39.24
N CYS A 156 -9.70 -1.17 39.78
CA CYS A 156 -9.73 -1.40 41.22
C CYS A 156 -9.69 -2.92 41.46
N LEU A 157 -8.51 -3.43 41.81
CA LEU A 157 -8.35 -4.70 42.49
C LEU A 157 -8.12 -4.38 43.96
N THR A 158 -9.00 -4.83 44.83
CA THR A 158 -8.60 -5.36 46.14
C THR A 158 -9.44 -6.60 46.41
N ARG A 159 -8.72 -7.71 46.64
CA ARG A 159 -9.22 -8.92 47.26
C ARG A 159 -9.72 -8.60 48.67
N GLU A 160 -10.88 -9.14 49.04
CA GLU A 160 -11.08 -10.17 50.08
C GLU A 160 -12.27 -11.03 49.66
#